data_AF-A0AAD5VG24-F1
#
_entry.id   AF-A0AAD5VG24-F1
#
_cell.length_a   1.000
_cell.length_b   1.000
_cell.length_c   1.000
_cell.angle_alpha   90.00
_cell.angle_beta   90.00
_cell.angle_gamma   90.00
#
_symmetry.space_group_name_H-M   'P 1'
#
loop_
_entity.id
_entity.type
_entity.pdbx_description
1 polymer ?
#
loop_
_entity_poly.entity_id
_entity_poly.type
_entity_poly.pdbx_seq_one_letter_code
_entity_poly.pdbx_strand_id
1 'polypeptide(L)'
;MTTSYPHMTCADALLHAFDTQTSLPHHEIILVQEKLRALEVKSDYDVKAWSREKITLLRRLNIIQSPVGKLPQEILSTIFALLCQHPNPTAYLLPDPSGQCLIDNLRWFDWNPFPVELGKVSSRWREVAWSTPKLWISAGFMHKDTGKRRNPLLVRLYLENSRELPLHLALSYGRRSLLGDSVPFYKSEIFDVSVDSIILDNLSRVKTLVLRYPSTTSRGSTPWQSWED
;
A
#
# COMPACT_ATOMS: atom_id res chain seq x y z
N MET A 1 67.50 10.67 21.77
CA MET A 1 66.13 11.05 22.16
C MET A 1 65.19 10.53 21.09
N THR A 2 64.62 9.35 21.29
CA THR A 2 63.68 8.70 20.36
C THR A 2 62.32 8.65 21.04
N THR A 3 61.39 9.49 20.58
CA THR A 3 60.01 9.53 21.07
C THR A 3 59.22 8.39 20.43
N SER A 4 58.85 7.41 21.25
CA SER A 4 57.96 6.30 20.90
C SER A 4 56.53 6.81 20.79
N TYR A 5 55.95 6.78 19.59
CA TYR A 5 54.52 7.05 19.40
C TYR A 5 53.70 5.79 19.76
N PRO A 6 52.58 5.92 20.49
CA PRO A 6 51.75 4.79 20.84
C PRO A 6 51.02 4.28 19.58
N HIS A 7 51.10 2.97 19.36
CA HIS A 7 50.33 2.24 18.37
C HIS A 7 48.83 2.33 18.72
N MET A 8 48.12 3.25 18.09
CA MET A 8 46.66 3.29 18.12
C MET A 8 46.16 2.11 17.29
N THR A 9 45.45 1.17 17.93
CA THR A 9 45.00 -0.02 17.23
C THR A 9 43.82 0.30 16.32
N CYS A 10 43.65 -0.45 15.24
CA CYS A 10 42.56 -0.25 14.28
C CYS A 10 41.16 -0.37 14.93
N ALA A 11 41.06 -1.09 16.06
CA ALA A 11 39.84 -1.20 16.86
C ALA A 11 39.48 0.10 17.59
N ASP A 12 40.47 0.83 18.12
CA ASP A 12 40.26 2.11 18.82
C ASP A 12 39.81 3.21 17.85
N ALA A 13 40.31 3.17 16.61
CA ALA A 13 39.87 4.08 15.55
C ALA A 13 38.39 3.84 15.14
N LEU A 14 37.94 2.58 15.14
CA LEU A 14 36.55 2.23 14.83
C LEU A 14 35.58 2.60 15.97
N LEU A 15 35.98 2.42 17.22
CA LEU A 15 35.19 2.84 18.39
C LEU A 15 35.01 4.36 18.45
N HIS A 16 36.07 5.14 18.21
CA HIS A 16 35.97 6.59 18.13
C HIS A 16 35.13 7.11 16.95
N ALA A 17 35.18 6.42 15.80
CA ALA A 17 34.34 6.75 14.65
C ALA A 17 32.84 6.47 14.91
N PHE A 18 32.52 5.43 15.69
CA PHE A 18 31.15 5.15 16.12
C PHE A 18 30.61 6.16 17.13
N ASP A 19 31.42 6.58 18.12
CA ASP A 19 31.01 7.55 19.14
C ASP A 19 30.81 8.98 18.59
N THR A 20 31.57 9.36 17.57
CA THR A 20 31.36 10.66 16.90
C THR A 20 30.10 10.68 16.04
N GLN A 21 29.64 9.53 15.51
CA GLN A 21 28.40 9.46 14.73
C GLN A 21 27.12 9.44 15.57
N THR A 22 27.17 9.03 16.83
CA THR A 22 25.99 9.00 17.73
C THR A 22 25.72 10.34 18.43
N SER A 23 26.75 11.16 18.61
CA SER A 23 26.65 12.50 19.23
C SER A 23 25.92 13.53 18.34
N LEU A 24 26.21 13.55 17.04
CA LEU A 24 25.68 14.51 16.07
C LEU A 24 24.13 14.50 15.92
N PRO A 25 23.45 13.34 15.84
CA PRO A 25 22.00 13.27 15.74
C PRO A 25 21.28 13.82 16.97
N HIS A 26 21.87 13.65 18.16
CA HIS A 26 21.22 14.03 19.42
C HIS A 26 21.16 15.55 19.57
N HIS A 27 22.25 16.25 19.25
CA HIS A 27 22.27 17.71 19.27
C HIS A 27 21.30 18.30 18.25
N GLU A 28 21.21 17.71 17.05
CA GLU A 28 20.27 18.15 16.03
C GLU A 28 18.81 17.97 16.45
N ILE A 29 18.47 16.86 17.12
CA ILE A 29 17.14 16.64 17.70
C ILE A 29 16.77 17.77 18.66
N ILE A 30 17.68 18.09 19.60
CA ILE A 30 17.45 19.13 20.60
C ILE A 30 17.19 20.47 19.91
N LEU A 31 18.01 20.85 18.94
CA LEU A 31 17.84 22.10 18.18
C LEU A 31 16.49 22.17 17.44
N VAL A 32 16.07 21.08 16.78
CA VAL A 32 14.79 21.04 16.06
C VAL A 32 13.61 21.16 17.04
N GLN A 33 13.70 20.48 18.19
CA GLN A 33 12.67 20.54 19.23
C GLN A 33 12.58 21.93 19.89
N GLU A 34 13.71 22.60 20.12
CA GLU A 34 13.73 23.99 20.61
C GLU A 34 13.09 24.96 19.62
N LYS A 35 13.41 24.85 18.33
CA LYS A 35 12.76 25.66 17.28
C LYS A 35 11.26 25.43 17.21
N LEU A 36 10.80 24.18 17.33
CA LEU A 36 9.37 23.87 17.38
C LEU A 36 8.69 24.53 18.58
N ARG A 37 9.29 24.46 19.78
CA ARG A 37 8.77 25.14 20.98
C ARG A 37 8.72 26.66 20.80
N ALA A 38 9.76 27.26 20.22
CA ALA A 38 9.79 28.70 19.96
C ALA A 38 8.68 29.14 18.98
N LEU A 39 8.34 28.30 18.00
CA LEU A 39 7.26 28.57 17.04
C LEU A 39 5.85 28.45 17.65
N GLU A 40 5.67 27.69 18.72
CA GLU A 40 4.36 27.56 19.40
C GLU A 40 4.01 28.79 20.24
N VAL A 41 5.02 29.48 20.77
CA VAL A 41 4.83 30.72 21.55
C VAL A 41 4.46 31.90 20.65
N LYS A 42 4.80 31.86 19.35
CA LYS A 42 4.69 32.99 18.41
C LYS A 42 3.37 32.97 17.61
N SER A 43 2.24 32.75 18.30
CA SER A 43 0.90 32.49 17.73
C SER A 43 0.27 33.63 16.91
N ASP A 44 0.89 34.80 16.82
CA ASP A 44 0.29 36.02 16.25
C ASP A 44 0.81 36.43 14.84
N TYR A 45 1.67 35.62 14.22
CA TYR A 45 2.25 35.91 12.90
C TYR A 45 1.69 35.05 11.77
N ASP A 46 1.88 35.52 10.52
CA ASP A 46 1.47 34.91 9.25
C ASP A 46 1.37 33.37 9.29
N VAL A 47 0.12 32.90 9.42
CA VAL A 47 -0.28 31.49 9.58
C VAL A 47 0.33 30.60 8.48
N LYS A 48 0.51 31.12 7.26
CA LYS A 48 1.04 30.34 6.13
C LYS A 48 2.55 30.15 6.21
N ALA A 49 3.31 31.17 6.61
CA ALA A 49 4.74 31.05 6.82
C ALA A 49 5.05 30.08 7.97
N TRP A 50 4.34 30.26 9.09
CA TRP A 50 4.45 29.40 10.27
C TRP A 50 4.15 27.93 9.96
N SER A 51 3.06 27.65 9.23
CA SER A 51 2.68 26.28 8.87
C SER A 51 3.76 25.57 8.05
N ARG A 52 4.37 26.29 7.09
CA ARG A 52 5.46 25.75 6.25
C ARG A 52 6.71 25.43 7.07
N GLU A 53 7.10 26.30 7.99
CA GLU A 53 8.26 26.08 8.85
C GLU A 53 8.04 24.92 9.82
N LYS A 54 6.87 24.86 10.47
CA LYS A 54 6.49 23.75 11.35
C LYS A 54 6.51 22.40 10.61
N ILE A 55 5.93 22.33 9.41
CA ILE A 55 5.97 21.11 8.58
C ILE A 55 7.41 20.72 8.25
N THR A 56 8.28 21.69 7.95
CA THR A 56 9.68 21.44 7.63
C THR A 56 10.45 20.86 8.81
N LEU A 57 10.27 21.43 10.01
CA LEU A 57 10.90 20.94 11.24
C LEU A 57 10.38 19.55 11.64
N LEU A 58 9.07 19.31 11.56
CA LEU A 58 8.50 17.98 11.83
C LEU A 58 9.01 16.92 10.86
N ARG A 59 9.16 17.27 9.57
CA ARG A 59 9.81 16.37 8.60
C ARG A 59 11.25 16.06 8.98
N ARG A 60 12.02 17.08 9.39
CA ARG A 60 13.41 16.89 9.83
C ARG A 60 13.49 16.02 11.08
N LEU A 61 12.64 16.26 12.06
CA LEU A 61 12.56 15.45 13.28
C LEU A 61 12.24 13.99 12.95
N ASN A 62 11.25 13.74 12.08
CA ASN A 62 10.90 12.40 11.63
C ASN A 62 12.08 11.70 10.93
N ILE A 63 12.88 12.42 10.14
CA ILE A 63 14.08 11.86 9.50
C ILE A 63 15.11 11.42 10.54
N ILE A 64 15.35 12.23 11.57
CA ILE A 64 16.41 11.95 12.56
C ILE A 64 15.96 10.89 13.58
N GLN A 65 14.71 10.97 14.03
CA GLN A 65 14.19 10.15 15.12
C GLN A 65 13.56 8.83 14.67
N SER A 66 13.14 8.69 13.40
CA SER A 66 12.40 7.49 12.99
C SER A 66 13.29 6.24 13.06
N PRO A 67 13.02 5.29 13.98
CA PRO A 67 13.75 4.03 14.03
C PRO A 67 13.51 3.21 12.75
N VAL A 68 12.34 3.38 12.13
CA VAL A 68 11.99 2.77 10.84
C VAL A 68 12.90 3.29 9.72
N GLY A 69 13.37 4.53 9.81
CA GLY A 69 14.36 5.11 8.90
C GLY A 69 15.73 4.42 8.93
N LYS A 70 16.02 3.62 9.96
CA LYS A 70 17.29 2.88 10.12
C LYS A 70 17.18 1.41 9.74
N LEU A 71 15.97 0.86 9.61
CA LEU A 71 15.76 -0.53 9.24
C LEU A 71 16.30 -0.79 7.83
N PRO A 72 17.03 -1.88 7.58
CA PRO A 72 17.40 -2.29 6.23
C PRO A 72 16.19 -2.45 5.32
N GLN A 73 16.38 -2.28 4.01
CA GLN A 73 15.31 -2.37 3.03
C GLN A 73 14.65 -3.75 3.03
N GLU A 74 15.40 -4.81 3.29
CA GLU A 74 14.93 -6.19 3.35
C GLU A 74 13.93 -6.37 4.50
N ILE A 75 14.23 -5.76 5.65
CA ILE A 75 13.35 -5.80 6.83
C ILE A 75 12.07 -5.01 6.56
N LEU A 76 12.18 -3.82 5.95
CA LEU A 76 11.00 -3.05 5.54
C LEU A 76 10.15 -3.82 4.53
N SER A 77 10.77 -4.45 3.53
CA SER A 77 10.07 -5.24 2.52
C SER A 77 9.33 -6.42 3.15
N THR A 78 9.91 -7.05 4.19
CA THR A 78 9.29 -8.15 4.94
C THR A 78 8.11 -7.65 5.76
N ILE A 79 8.24 -6.53 6.46
CA ILE A 79 7.14 -5.89 7.17
C ILE A 79 6.01 -5.53 6.19
N PHE A 80 6.35 -4.94 5.05
CA PHE A 80 5.36 -4.59 4.03
C PHE A 80 4.69 -5.84 3.46
N ALA A 81 5.43 -6.94 3.28
CA ALA A 81 4.86 -8.20 2.83
C ALA A 81 3.86 -8.74 3.85
N LEU A 82 4.13 -8.64 5.16
CA LEU A 82 3.18 -9.01 6.21
C LEU A 82 1.94 -8.12 6.23
N LEU A 83 2.08 -6.82 5.96
CA LEU A 83 0.95 -5.89 5.87
C LEU A 83 0.13 -6.08 4.59
N CYS A 84 0.79 -6.47 3.50
CA CYS A 84 0.16 -6.75 2.21
C CYS A 84 -0.25 -8.23 2.06
N GLN A 85 -0.07 -9.06 3.09
CA GLN A 85 -0.53 -10.44 3.06
C GLN A 85 -2.05 -10.44 3.00
N HIS A 86 -2.55 -10.90 1.86
CA HIS A 86 -3.98 -11.04 1.69
C HIS A 86 -4.45 -12.30 2.40
N PRO A 87 -5.52 -12.20 3.20
CA PRO A 87 -6.17 -13.40 3.69
C PRO A 87 -6.61 -14.23 2.49
N ASN A 88 -6.33 -15.53 2.56
CA ASN A 88 -6.55 -16.47 1.47
C ASN A 88 -7.97 -16.26 0.89
N PRO A 89 -8.12 -15.96 -0.42
CA PRO A 89 -9.44 -15.70 -1.01
C PRO A 89 -10.44 -16.83 -0.76
N THR A 90 -9.96 -18.06 -0.59
CA THR A 90 -10.78 -19.24 -0.32
C THR A 90 -11.25 -19.34 1.13
N ALA A 91 -10.57 -18.68 2.09
CA ALA A 91 -10.97 -18.68 3.50
C ALA A 91 -12.38 -18.10 3.72
N TYR A 92 -12.89 -17.41 2.71
CA TYR A 92 -14.18 -16.73 2.76
C TYR A 92 -15.23 -17.28 1.82
N LEU A 93 -14.92 -18.38 1.12
CA LEU A 93 -15.94 -19.14 0.39
C LEU A 93 -16.71 -20.07 1.33
N LEU A 94 -16.35 -20.14 2.61
CA LEU A 94 -17.13 -20.86 3.60
C LEU A 94 -18.45 -20.10 3.85
N PRO A 95 -19.61 -20.71 3.53
CA PRO A 95 -20.88 -20.11 3.87
C PRO A 95 -20.95 -19.95 5.39
N ASP A 96 -21.25 -18.75 5.86
CA ASP A 96 -21.59 -18.54 7.25
C ASP A 96 -22.80 -19.44 7.58
N PRO A 97 -22.72 -20.30 8.61
CA PRO A 97 -23.85 -21.13 9.04
C PRO A 97 -25.11 -20.33 9.37
N SER A 98 -25.01 -19.01 9.61
CA SER A 98 -26.15 -18.15 9.85
C SER A 98 -26.97 -17.80 8.59
N GLY A 99 -26.44 -18.06 7.38
CA GLY A 99 -27.07 -17.60 6.13
C GLY A 99 -27.10 -16.08 5.95
N GLN A 100 -26.67 -15.32 6.96
CA GLN A 100 -26.45 -13.89 6.87
C GLN A 100 -25.04 -13.67 6.32
N CYS A 101 -24.93 -13.04 5.16
CA CYS A 101 -23.65 -12.56 4.66
C CYS A 101 -23.14 -11.42 5.56
N LEU A 102 -22.49 -11.73 6.69
CA LEU A 102 -21.72 -10.76 7.50
C LEU A 102 -20.57 -10.10 6.70
N ILE A 103 -20.34 -10.58 5.47
CA ILE A 103 -19.38 -10.13 4.47
C ILE A 103 -19.64 -8.68 4.02
N ASP A 104 -20.86 -8.15 4.16
CA ASP A 104 -21.21 -6.86 3.59
C ASP A 104 -20.64 -5.64 4.32
N ASN A 105 -20.17 -5.75 5.57
CA ASN A 105 -19.89 -4.53 6.33
C ASN A 105 -18.44 -4.21 6.68
N LEU A 106 -17.47 -5.13 6.81
CA LEU A 106 -16.25 -4.71 7.55
C LEU A 106 -14.84 -5.16 7.11
N ARG A 107 -14.60 -6.00 6.07
CA ARG A 107 -13.18 -6.36 5.76
C ARG A 107 -12.76 -6.47 4.29
N TRP A 108 -13.70 -6.50 3.35
CA TRP A 108 -13.35 -6.58 1.92
C TRP A 108 -13.12 -5.23 1.26
N PHE A 109 -13.73 -4.18 1.83
CA PHE A 109 -13.52 -2.80 1.39
C PHE A 109 -12.10 -2.30 1.65
N ASP A 110 -11.34 -3.04 2.47
CA ASP A 110 -9.94 -2.77 2.77
C ASP A 110 -8.96 -3.52 1.87
N TRP A 111 -9.40 -4.07 0.72
CA TRP A 111 -8.48 -4.33 -0.40
C TRP A 111 -8.02 -3.01 -1.03
N ASN A 112 -7.65 -2.06 -0.17
CA ASN A 112 -6.95 -0.86 -0.54
C ASN A 112 -5.62 -1.26 -1.16
N PRO A 113 -5.15 -0.46 -2.12
CA PRO A 113 -3.88 -0.75 -2.74
C PRO A 113 -2.73 -0.47 -1.77
N PHE A 114 -2.48 -1.39 -0.83
CA PHE A 114 -1.52 -1.22 0.27
C PHE A 114 -0.14 -0.75 -0.21
N PRO A 115 0.47 -1.29 -1.28
CA PRO A 115 1.72 -0.74 -1.85
C PRO A 115 1.66 0.75 -2.18
N VAL A 116 0.53 1.23 -2.70
CA VAL A 116 0.34 2.65 -3.04
C VAL A 116 0.20 3.49 -1.77
N GLU A 117 -0.53 3.00 -0.76
CA GLU A 117 -0.65 3.66 0.54
C GLU A 117 0.70 3.73 1.28
N LEU A 118 1.51 2.67 1.23
CA LEU A 118 2.88 2.66 1.76
C LEU A 118 3.72 3.77 1.12
N GLY A 119 3.57 4.00 -0.19
CA GLY A 119 4.23 5.06 -0.92
C GLY A 119 3.82 6.49 -0.55
N LYS A 120 2.74 6.67 0.22
CA LYS A 120 2.33 7.99 0.76
C LYS A 120 3.03 8.35 2.06
N VAL A 121 3.61 7.37 2.77
CA VAL A 121 4.23 7.57 4.09
C VAL A 121 5.55 8.33 3.96
N SER A 122 6.45 7.88 3.09
CA SER A 122 7.75 8.54 2.84
C SER A 122 8.31 8.16 1.46
N SER A 123 9.29 8.93 0.97
CA SER A 123 10.02 8.57 -0.26
C SER A 123 10.73 7.22 -0.15
N ARG A 124 11.31 6.92 1.01
CA ARG A 124 11.96 5.63 1.30
C ARG A 124 10.97 4.48 1.26
N TRP A 125 9.80 4.63 1.89
CA TRP A 125 8.76 3.59 1.85
C TRP A 125 8.26 3.35 0.43
N ARG A 126 8.14 4.42 -0.37
CA ARG A 126 7.81 4.31 -1.79
C ARG A 126 8.87 3.53 -2.57
N GLU A 127 10.14 3.86 -2.38
CA GLU A 127 11.25 3.15 -3.04
C GLU A 127 11.24 1.65 -2.69
N VAL A 128 11.10 1.31 -1.41
CA VAL A 128 11.00 -0.09 -0.98
C VAL A 128 9.76 -0.78 -1.57
N ALA A 129 8.61 -0.10 -1.58
CA ALA A 129 7.38 -0.68 -2.12
C ALA A 129 7.48 -0.94 -3.63
N TRP A 130 8.01 0.01 -4.42
CA TRP A 130 8.16 -0.12 -5.87
C TRP A 130 9.28 -1.10 -6.28
N SER A 131 10.33 -1.22 -5.47
CA SER A 131 11.43 -2.18 -5.72
C SER A 131 11.11 -3.60 -5.27
N THR A 132 9.95 -3.85 -4.64
CA THR A 132 9.55 -5.18 -4.13
C THR A 132 8.33 -5.72 -4.91
N PRO A 133 8.52 -6.40 -6.05
CA PRO A 133 7.44 -6.92 -6.88
C PRO A 133 6.43 -7.81 -6.16
N LYS A 134 6.88 -8.55 -5.13
CA LYS A 134 6.03 -9.44 -4.31
C LYS A 134 4.88 -8.70 -3.59
N LEU A 135 4.97 -7.39 -3.40
CA LEU A 135 3.89 -6.61 -2.78
C LEU A 135 2.73 -6.34 -3.75
N TRP A 136 2.96 -6.51 -5.05
CA TRP A 136 2.03 -6.17 -6.12
C TRP A 136 1.34 -7.39 -6.74
N ILE A 137 1.62 -8.59 -6.24
CA ILE A 137 1.09 -9.84 -6.83
C ILE A 137 -0.39 -10.06 -6.54
N SER A 138 -0.98 -9.29 -5.63
CA SER A 138 -2.35 -9.51 -5.18
C SER A 138 -3.12 -8.19 -5.13
N ALA A 139 -4.20 -8.12 -5.92
CA ALA A 139 -4.94 -6.88 -6.16
C ALA A 139 -6.45 -7.12 -6.20
N GLY A 140 -7.18 -6.19 -5.60
CA GLY A 140 -8.62 -6.21 -5.48
C GLY A 140 -9.17 -4.95 -6.12
N PHE A 141 -10.03 -5.14 -7.12
CA PHE A 141 -10.64 -4.03 -7.84
C PHE A 141 -12.14 -4.05 -7.61
N MET A 142 -12.63 -3.07 -6.88
CA MET A 142 -14.05 -2.88 -6.64
C MET A 142 -14.61 -1.80 -7.57
N HIS A 143 -15.75 -2.08 -8.18
CA HIS A 143 -16.56 -1.03 -8.80
C HIS A 143 -17.17 -0.17 -7.68
N LYS A 144 -16.82 1.11 -7.61
CA LYS A 144 -17.51 2.05 -6.71
C LYS A 144 -18.65 2.68 -7.50
N ASP A 145 -19.88 2.51 -7.01
CA ASP A 145 -21.10 3.10 -7.58
C ASP A 145 -21.10 4.65 -7.52
N THR A 146 -20.08 5.28 -6.93
CA THR A 146 -19.96 6.73 -6.77
C THR A 146 -19.56 7.48 -8.06
N GLY A 147 -19.75 6.87 -9.25
CA GLY A 147 -19.39 7.45 -10.55
C GLY A 147 -17.89 7.58 -10.80
N LYS A 148 -17.04 7.29 -9.81
CA LYS A 148 -15.59 7.17 -9.97
C LYS A 148 -15.30 5.78 -10.54
N ARG A 149 -15.17 5.73 -11.86
CA ARG A 149 -14.76 4.54 -12.63
C ARG A 149 -13.57 3.86 -11.95
N ARG A 150 -13.47 2.53 -12.11
CA ARG A 150 -12.26 1.76 -11.79
C ARG A 150 -11.07 2.52 -12.35
N ASN A 151 -10.01 2.71 -11.58
CA ASN A 151 -8.84 3.44 -12.04
C ASN A 151 -7.99 2.50 -12.91
N PRO A 152 -8.05 2.57 -14.26
CA PRO A 152 -7.26 1.67 -15.12
C PRO A 152 -5.76 1.83 -14.88
N LEU A 153 -5.33 3.03 -14.47
CA LEU A 153 -3.95 3.29 -14.10
C LEU A 153 -3.53 2.48 -12.87
N LEU A 154 -4.45 2.23 -11.93
CA LEU A 154 -4.15 1.41 -10.77
C LEU A 154 -3.98 -0.07 -11.16
N VAL A 155 -4.86 -0.59 -12.02
CA VAL A 155 -4.74 -1.97 -12.53
C VAL A 155 -3.40 -2.14 -13.25
N ARG A 156 -3.11 -1.22 -14.18
CA ARG A 156 -1.84 -1.16 -14.90
C ARG A 156 -0.65 -1.12 -13.95
N LEU A 157 -0.68 -0.23 -12.96
CA LEU A 157 0.39 -0.07 -11.97
C LEU A 157 0.68 -1.39 -11.22
N TYR A 158 -0.36 -2.16 -10.86
CA TYR A 158 -0.18 -3.46 -10.21
C TYR A 158 0.47 -4.49 -11.14
N LEU A 159 0.01 -4.55 -12.38
CA LEU A 159 0.49 -5.53 -13.35
C LEU A 159 1.93 -5.24 -13.78
N GLU A 160 2.30 -3.96 -13.92
CA GLU A 160 3.65 -3.52 -14.23
C GLU A 160 4.62 -3.79 -13.07
N ASN A 161 4.25 -3.42 -11.83
CA ASN A 161 5.15 -3.59 -10.68
C ASN A 161 5.29 -5.04 -10.20
N SER A 162 4.31 -5.90 -10.49
CA SER A 162 4.41 -7.35 -10.22
C SER A 162 5.34 -8.09 -11.17
N ARG A 163 5.79 -7.46 -12.27
CA ARG A 163 6.74 -7.99 -13.26
C ARG A 163 6.27 -9.30 -13.90
N GLU A 164 6.96 -10.40 -13.70
CA GLU A 164 6.59 -11.73 -14.23
C GLU A 164 5.99 -12.63 -13.13
N LEU A 165 5.77 -12.08 -11.93
CA LEU A 165 5.28 -12.89 -10.83
C LEU A 165 3.83 -13.33 -11.05
N PRO A 166 3.45 -14.50 -10.50
CA PRO A 166 2.08 -14.99 -10.55
C PRO A 166 1.12 -14.07 -9.79
N LEU A 167 -0.06 -13.84 -10.35
CA LEU A 167 -1.04 -12.87 -9.87
C LEU A 167 -2.26 -13.50 -9.21
N HIS A 168 -2.77 -12.83 -8.19
CA HIS A 168 -4.03 -13.13 -7.51
C HIS A 168 -4.94 -11.91 -7.61
N LEU A 169 -5.95 -11.98 -8.47
CA LEU A 169 -6.84 -10.87 -8.75
C LEU A 169 -8.22 -11.16 -8.17
N ALA A 170 -8.76 -10.19 -7.42
CA ALA A 170 -10.14 -10.19 -6.98
C ALA A 170 -10.89 -9.04 -7.64
N LEU A 171 -12.01 -9.35 -8.27
CA LEU A 171 -12.82 -8.42 -9.02
C LEU A 171 -14.21 -8.41 -8.43
N SER A 172 -14.60 -7.25 -7.92
CA SER A 172 -15.94 -7.03 -7.40
C SER A 172 -16.74 -6.16 -8.34
N TYR A 173 -17.90 -6.68 -8.72
CA TYR A 173 -18.91 -6.00 -9.50
C TYR A 173 -19.80 -5.25 -8.51
N GLY A 174 -20.16 -4.01 -8.84
CA GLY A 174 -20.98 -3.17 -7.97
C GLY A 174 -22.27 -3.92 -7.64
N ARG A 175 -22.59 -4.04 -6.35
CA ARG A 175 -23.86 -4.63 -5.94
C ARG A 175 -24.92 -3.66 -6.40
N ARG A 176 -25.90 -4.11 -7.20
CA ARG A 176 -27.11 -3.30 -7.43
C ARG A 176 -27.59 -2.87 -6.06
N SER A 177 -27.69 -1.57 -5.81
CA SER A 177 -28.47 -1.11 -4.68
C SER A 177 -29.86 -1.66 -4.91
N LEU A 178 -30.26 -2.67 -4.11
CA LEU A 178 -31.58 -3.29 -4.19
C LEU A 178 -32.69 -2.28 -3.88
N LEU A 179 -32.31 -1.10 -3.42
CA LEU A 179 -33.14 0.08 -3.21
C LEU A 179 -33.39 0.80 -4.55
N GLY A 180 -34.15 0.16 -5.44
CA GLY A 180 -35.16 0.79 -6.31
C GLY A 180 -34.80 1.87 -7.34
N ASP A 181 -33.60 2.43 -7.38
CA ASP A 181 -33.30 3.52 -8.31
C ASP A 181 -33.10 2.97 -9.72
N SER A 182 -34.05 3.30 -10.59
CA SER A 182 -34.18 2.97 -12.00
C SER A 182 -33.12 3.65 -12.88
N VAL A 183 -31.85 3.63 -12.45
CA VAL A 183 -30.75 4.12 -13.27
C VAL A 183 -30.56 3.15 -14.44
N PRO A 184 -30.58 3.63 -15.70
CA PRO A 184 -30.52 2.79 -16.87
C PRO A 184 -29.26 1.93 -16.84
N PHE A 185 -29.46 0.65 -17.17
CA PHE A 185 -28.43 -0.37 -17.34
C PHE A 185 -27.27 0.18 -18.16
N TYR A 186 -26.21 0.65 -17.49
CA TYR A 186 -24.93 0.72 -18.16
C TYR A 186 -24.58 -0.73 -18.47
N LYS A 187 -24.56 -1.01 -19.78
CA LYS A 187 -24.11 -2.26 -20.38
C LYS A 187 -22.96 -2.78 -19.53
N SER A 188 -23.22 -3.88 -18.83
CA SER A 188 -22.32 -4.49 -17.86
C SER A 188 -21.16 -5.14 -18.60
N GLU A 189 -20.34 -4.30 -19.24
CA GLU A 189 -19.02 -4.70 -19.64
C GLU A 189 -18.27 -5.04 -18.35
N ILE A 190 -17.75 -6.26 -18.34
CA ILE A 190 -17.15 -6.90 -17.16
C ILE A 190 -16.05 -5.99 -16.59
N PHE A 191 -15.39 -5.24 -17.48
CA PHE A 191 -14.51 -4.15 -17.17
C PHE A 191 -14.88 -2.91 -18.00
N ASP A 192 -14.32 -1.75 -17.61
CA ASP A 192 -14.17 -0.68 -18.59
C ASP A 192 -13.24 -1.22 -19.68
N VAL A 193 -13.55 -1.04 -20.96
CA VAL A 193 -12.73 -1.51 -22.10
C VAL A 193 -11.24 -1.18 -21.93
N SER A 194 -10.91 -0.09 -21.21
CA SER A 194 -9.54 0.30 -20.89
C SER A 194 -8.79 -0.66 -19.96
N VAL A 195 -9.48 -1.52 -19.22
CA VAL A 195 -8.91 -2.49 -18.27
C VAL A 195 -8.95 -3.90 -18.84
N ASP A 196 -9.92 -4.21 -19.70
CA ASP A 196 -10.09 -5.51 -20.34
C ASP A 196 -8.81 -5.98 -21.02
N SER A 197 -8.32 -5.21 -21.98
CA SER A 197 -7.11 -5.55 -22.74
C SER A 197 -5.92 -5.79 -21.81
N ILE A 198 -5.76 -4.93 -20.80
CA ILE A 198 -4.67 -5.02 -19.84
C ILE A 198 -4.71 -6.34 -19.06
N ILE A 199 -5.90 -6.77 -18.62
CA ILE A 199 -6.06 -8.04 -17.90
C ILE A 199 -5.88 -9.22 -18.85
N LEU A 200 -6.44 -9.16 -20.05
CA LEU A 200 -6.31 -10.18 -21.08
C LEU A 200 -4.83 -10.43 -21.44
N ASP A 201 -4.06 -9.36 -21.62
CA ASP A 201 -2.62 -9.41 -21.91
C ASP A 201 -1.81 -10.06 -20.77
N ASN A 202 -2.35 -10.06 -19.54
CA ASN A 202 -1.71 -10.62 -18.36
C ASN A 202 -2.34 -11.93 -17.86
N LEU A 203 -3.31 -12.50 -18.59
CA LEU A 203 -4.04 -13.69 -18.15
C LEU A 203 -3.13 -14.89 -17.88
N SER A 204 -2.05 -15.05 -18.65
CA SER A 204 -1.08 -16.14 -18.47
C SER A 204 -0.41 -16.13 -17.10
N ARG A 205 -0.37 -14.96 -16.43
CA ARG A 205 0.23 -14.77 -15.11
C ARG A 205 -0.79 -14.94 -13.98
N VAL A 206 -2.09 -14.88 -14.26
CA VAL A 206 -3.14 -14.96 -13.24
C VAL A 206 -3.31 -16.40 -12.76
N LYS A 207 -2.96 -16.66 -11.50
CA LYS A 207 -3.13 -17.97 -10.84
C LYS A 207 -4.46 -18.10 -10.14
N THR A 208 -4.98 -17.00 -9.62
CA THR A 208 -6.27 -16.97 -8.95
C THR A 208 -7.03 -15.76 -9.44
N LEU A 209 -8.23 -16.01 -9.95
CA LEU A 209 -9.18 -14.97 -10.34
C LEU A 209 -10.46 -15.19 -9.55
N VAL A 210 -10.81 -14.23 -8.70
CA VAL A 210 -12.04 -14.26 -7.92
C VAL A 210 -12.99 -13.22 -8.47
N LEU A 211 -14.11 -13.68 -9.03
CA LEU A 211 -15.19 -12.82 -9.52
C LEU A 211 -16.30 -12.76 -8.48
N ARG A 212 -16.73 -11.55 -8.09
CA ARG A 212 -17.75 -11.35 -7.06
C ARG A 212 -18.94 -10.57 -7.58
N TYR A 213 -20.12 -11.14 -7.45
CA TYR A 213 -21.34 -10.60 -8.03
C TYR A 213 -21.26 -10.46 -9.56
N PRO A 214 -20.69 -11.44 -10.30
CA PRO A 214 -20.63 -11.34 -11.75
C PRO A 214 -22.04 -11.10 -12.29
N SER A 215 -22.18 -10.16 -13.22
CA SER A 215 -23.47 -9.88 -13.84
C SER A 215 -23.92 -11.13 -14.60
N THR A 216 -24.87 -11.87 -14.03
CA THR A 216 -25.52 -13.01 -14.67
C THR A 216 -26.54 -12.52 -15.70
N THR A 217 -26.11 -11.68 -16.63
CA THR A 217 -26.87 -11.41 -17.86
C THR A 217 -26.74 -12.59 -18.80
N SER A 218 -27.01 -13.81 -18.33
CA SER A 218 -27.33 -14.93 -19.20
C SER A 218 -28.70 -14.63 -19.79
N ARG A 219 -28.70 -14.04 -20.98
CA ARG A 219 -29.89 -13.89 -21.82
C ARG A 219 -30.35 -15.32 -22.18
N GLY A 220 -31.18 -15.92 -21.33
CA GLY A 220 -31.98 -17.12 -21.64
C GLY A 220 -31.37 -18.51 -21.39
N SER A 221 -30.31 -18.66 -20.59
CA SER A 221 -29.80 -20.00 -20.24
C SER A 221 -30.30 -20.43 -18.88
N THR A 222 -31.03 -21.54 -18.85
CA THR A 222 -31.54 -22.24 -17.65
C THR A 222 -30.44 -22.56 -16.64
N PRO A 223 -30.76 -22.67 -15.33
CA PRO A 223 -29.76 -22.77 -14.28
C PRO A 223 -29.11 -24.16 -14.26
N TRP A 224 -27.78 -24.19 -14.29
CA TRP A 224 -26.91 -25.27 -13.82
C TRP A 224 -27.25 -26.70 -14.31
N GLN A 225 -26.85 -27.03 -15.54
CA GLN A 225 -26.46 -28.41 -15.83
C GLN A 225 -25.00 -28.58 -15.39
N SER A 226 -24.79 -29.53 -14.47
CA SER A 226 -23.48 -29.98 -14.01
C SER A 226 -22.62 -30.41 -15.19
N TRP A 227 -21.38 -29.95 -15.20
CA TRP A 227 -20.33 -30.55 -16.01
C TRP A 227 -19.83 -31.75 -15.20
N GLU A 228 -20.41 -32.91 -15.45
CA GLU A 228 -19.82 -34.20 -15.07
C GLU A 228 -19.15 -34.78 -16.31
N ASP A 229 -17.87 -35.10 -16.17
CA ASP A 229 -17.09 -35.91 -17.12
C ASP A 229 -17.57 -37.38 -17.14
#